data_AF-A0A9D5EFA4-F1
#
_entry.id   AF-A0A9D5EFA4-F1
#
_cell.length_a   1.000
_cell.length_b   1.000
_cell.length_c   1.000
_cell.angle_alpha   90.00
_cell.angle_beta   90.00
_cell.angle_gamma   90.00
#
_symmetry.space_group_name_H-M   'P 1'
#
loop_
_entity.id
_entity.type
_entity.pdbx_description
1 polymer ?
#
loop_
_entity_poly.entity_id
_entity_poly.type
_entity_poly.pdbx_seq_one_letter_code
_entity_poly.pdbx_strand_id
1 'polypeptide(L)'
;MCYPTRMKKTSVYLTESEVAILRRLAEREGKSQATVLREALAAYDEQALPDRDFAFIGSGEGDGRSVADIPEEELMRGFGEQ
;
A
#
# COMPACT_ATOMS: atom_id res chain seq x y z
N MET A 1 22.59 -18.51 -22.14
CA MET A 1 21.65 -17.41 -21.87
C MET A 1 21.81 -17.03 -20.41
N CYS A 2 22.63 -16.01 -20.13
CA CYS A 2 22.96 -15.62 -18.75
C CYS A 2 21.84 -14.73 -18.20
N TYR A 3 21.10 -15.22 -17.22
CA TYR A 3 20.18 -14.36 -16.47
C TYR A 3 20.99 -13.53 -15.45
N PRO A 4 20.68 -12.25 -15.24
CA PRO A 4 21.33 -11.47 -14.19
C PRO A 4 21.04 -12.15 -12.84
N THR A 5 22.11 -12.52 -12.12
CA THR A 5 22.07 -13.32 -10.88
C THR A 5 21.30 -12.65 -9.73
N ARG A 6 20.84 -11.41 -9.90
CA ARG A 6 20.06 -10.64 -8.91
C ARG A 6 18.56 -10.51 -9.22
N MET A 7 18.06 -10.98 -10.36
CA MET A 7 16.64 -10.80 -10.72
C MET A 7 15.91 -12.12 -10.88
N LYS A 8 14.72 -12.24 -10.28
CA LYS A 8 13.80 -13.36 -10.51
C LYS A 8 13.00 -13.10 -11.78
N LYS A 9 12.86 -14.14 -12.61
CA LYS A 9 12.00 -14.08 -13.79
C LYS A 9 10.55 -14.30 -13.36
N THR A 10 9.70 -13.32 -13.64
CA THR A 10 8.25 -13.37 -13.38
C THR A 10 7.53 -13.13 -14.71
N SER A 11 6.57 -13.99 -15.03
CA SER A 11 5.70 -13.83 -16.19
C SER A 11 4.35 -13.30 -15.72
N VAL A 12 3.84 -12.26 -16.38
CA VAL A 12 2.51 -11.69 -16.14
C VAL A 12 1.72 -11.73 -17.44
N TYR A 13 0.42 -11.98 -17.34
CA TYR A 13 -0.49 -11.94 -18.48
C TYR A 13 -1.17 -10.58 -18.51
N LEU A 14 -1.17 -9.95 -19.68
CA LEU A 14 -1.79 -8.66 -19.93
C LEU A 14 -2.76 -8.83 -21.11
N THR A 15 -3.85 -8.10 -21.07
CA THR A 15 -4.75 -7.92 -22.21
C THR A 15 -4.06 -7.12 -23.32
N GLU A 16 -4.53 -7.27 -24.56
CA GLU A 16 -4.03 -6.49 -25.70
C GLU A 16 -4.09 -4.98 -25.45
N SER A 17 -5.14 -4.50 -24.77
CA SER A 17 -5.29 -3.10 -24.37
C SER A 17 -4.20 -2.65 -23.40
N GLU A 18 -3.86 -3.46 -22.41
CA GLU A 18 -2.81 -3.13 -21.44
C GLU A 18 -1.42 -3.15 -22.09
N VAL A 19 -1.17 -4.08 -23.01
CA VAL A 19 0.07 -4.11 -23.80
C VAL A 19 0.20 -2.85 -24.66
N ALA A 20 -0.89 -2.39 -25.28
CA ALA A 20 -0.89 -1.15 -26.07
C ALA A 20 -0.58 0.08 -25.21
N ILE A 21 -1.15 0.16 -24.00
CA ILE A 21 -0.85 1.23 -23.04
C ILE A 21 0.62 1.20 -22.62
N LEU A 22 1.13 0.02 -22.23
CA LEU A 22 2.52 -0.15 -21.81
C LEU A 22 3.50 0.23 -22.92
N ARG A 23 3.21 -0.16 -24.16
CA ARG A 23 4.02 0.20 -25.34
C ARG A 23 4.04 1.71 -25.56
N ARG A 24 2.87 2.35 -25.58
CA ARG A 24 2.77 3.81 -25.76
C ARG A 24 3.52 4.57 -24.65
N LEU A 25 3.43 4.08 -23.42
CA LEU A 25 4.12 4.68 -22.27
C LEU A 25 5.63 4.56 -22.40
N ALA A 26 6.12 3.38 -22.76
CA ALA A 26 7.53 3.11 -23.01
C ALA A 26 8.11 3.99 -24.15
N GLU A 27 7.36 4.11 -25.26
CA GLU A 27 7.74 4.98 -26.40
C GLU A 27 7.79 6.46 -25.99
N ARG A 28 6.78 6.93 -25.23
CA ARG A 28 6.73 8.32 -24.76
C ARG A 28 7.89 8.68 -23.83
N GLU A 29 8.34 7.74 -23.02
CA GLU A 29 9.42 7.96 -22.04
C GLU A 29 10.81 7.56 -22.56
N GLY A 30 10.91 6.99 -23.77
CA GLY A 30 12.18 6.48 -24.31
C GLY A 30 12.77 5.33 -23.49
N LYS A 31 11.92 4.56 -22.79
CA LYS A 31 12.32 3.46 -21.89
C LYS A 31 11.90 2.11 -22.46
N SER A 32 12.50 1.03 -21.96
CA SER A 32 11.99 -0.31 -22.22
C SER A 32 10.72 -0.59 -21.42
N GLN A 33 9.81 -1.40 -21.96
CA GLN A 33 8.58 -1.81 -21.27
C GLN A 33 8.87 -2.43 -19.89
N ALA A 34 9.96 -3.20 -19.77
CA ALA A 34 10.38 -3.80 -18.50
C ALA A 34 10.85 -2.76 -17.47
N THR A 35 11.32 -1.58 -17.91
CA THR A 35 11.70 -0.49 -17.00
C THR A 35 10.44 0.23 -16.51
N VAL A 36 9.54 0.55 -17.43
CA VAL A 36 8.23 1.15 -17.11
C VAL A 36 7.46 0.27 -16.12
N LEU A 37 7.42 -1.06 -16.33
CA LEU A 37 6.73 -1.96 -15.42
C LEU A 37 7.36 -1.98 -14.02
N ARG A 38 8.70 -1.93 -13.92
CA ARG A 38 9.40 -1.89 -12.62
C ARG A 38 9.16 -0.57 -11.89
N GLU A 39 9.19 0.56 -12.61
CA GLU A 39 8.88 1.88 -12.03
C GLU A 39 7.42 1.96 -11.57
N ALA A 40 6.48 1.42 -12.34
CA ALA A 40 5.08 1.37 -11.94
C ALA A 40 4.87 0.52 -10.68
N LEU A 41 5.58 -0.62 -10.55
CA LEU A 41 5.55 -1.43 -9.33
C LEU A 41 6.15 -0.69 -8.13
N ALA A 42 7.27 0.03 -8.31
CA ALA A 42 7.87 0.84 -7.25
C ALA A 42 6.93 1.97 -6.80
N ALA A 43 6.33 2.69 -7.74
CA ALA A 43 5.37 3.74 -7.43
C ALA A 43 4.10 3.19 -6.76
N TYR A 44 3.65 2.00 -7.15
CA TYR A 44 2.52 1.33 -6.50
C TYR A 44 2.85 0.96 -5.05
N ASP A 45 4.06 0.46 -4.79
CA ASP A 45 4.53 0.14 -3.44
C ASP A 45 4.66 1.39 -2.56
N GLU A 46 5.22 2.48 -3.10
CA GLU A 46 5.30 3.78 -2.41
C GLU A 46 3.91 4.35 -2.08
N GLN A 47 2.93 4.19 -2.98
CA GLN A 47 1.54 4.62 -2.75
C GLN A 47 0.76 3.67 -1.84
N ALA A 48 1.17 2.40 -1.74
CA ALA A 48 0.57 1.40 -0.87
C ALA A 48 1.04 1.48 0.58
N LEU A 49 1.88 2.47 0.93
CA LEU A 49 2.27 2.82 2.29
C LEU A 49 1.48 4.04 2.82
N PRO A 50 0.17 3.96 3.12
CA PRO A 50 -0.26 4.55 4.38
C PRO A 50 0.43 3.75 5.48
N ASP A 51 1.15 4.46 6.34
CA ASP A 51 1.75 3.89 7.53
C ASP A 51 0.73 3.00 8.25
N ARG A 52 0.95 1.68 8.21
CA ARG A 52 0.15 0.72 8.98
C ARG A 52 0.65 0.63 10.41
N ASP A 53 1.75 1.31 10.76
CA ASP A 53 1.93 1.76 12.13
C ASP A 53 0.99 2.94 12.33
N PHE A 54 -0.15 2.67 12.98
CA PHE A 54 -0.92 3.72 13.62
C PHE A 54 -0.03 4.33 14.72
N ALA A 55 0.88 5.22 14.36
CA ALA A 55 1.48 6.16 15.30
C ALA A 55 0.36 7.14 15.68
N PHE A 56 -0.44 6.74 16.66
CA PHE A 56 -1.39 7.59 17.35
C PHE A 56 -0.62 8.81 17.84
N ILE A 57 -0.79 9.97 17.18
CA ILE A 57 -0.31 11.25 17.72
C ILE A 57 -1.11 11.44 19.00
N GLY A 58 -0.42 11.25 20.15
CA GLY A 58 -1.01 11.15 21.49
C GLY A 58 -1.92 12.32 21.85
N SER A 59 -3.19 12.21 21.44
CA SER A 59 -4.26 13.14 21.78
C SER A 59 -5.14 12.61 22.92
N GLY A 60 -4.70 11.57 23.62
CA GLY A 60 -5.40 10.95 24.73
C GLY A 60 -4.44 10.28 25.69
N GLU A 61 -4.69 10.46 26.99
CA GLU A 61 -4.04 9.73 28.07
C GLU A 61 -4.97 8.57 28.47
N GLY A 62 -4.44 7.36 28.50
CA GLY A 62 -5.19 6.15 28.85
C GLY A 62 -4.25 5.11 29.42
N ASP A 63 -4.79 4.17 30.19
CA ASP A 63 -4.03 3.10 30.86
C ASP A 63 -3.57 1.98 29.92
N GLY A 64 -3.78 2.15 28.61
CA GLY A 64 -3.38 1.21 27.57
C GLY A 64 -4.24 -0.05 27.47
N ARG A 65 -5.33 -0.15 28.25
CA ARG A 65 -6.28 -1.26 28.10
C ARG A 65 -7.06 -1.15 26.79
N SER A 66 -7.29 -2.30 26.17
CA SER A 66 -8.15 -2.38 24.98
C SER A 66 -9.57 -1.95 25.35
N VAL A 67 -10.16 -1.05 24.57
CA VAL A 67 -11.55 -0.61 24.75
C VAL A 67 -12.53 -1.77 24.61
N ALA A 68 -12.19 -2.80 23.84
CA ALA A 68 -13.02 -3.99 23.68
C ALA A 68 -13.11 -4.86 24.96
N ASP A 69 -12.17 -4.68 25.89
CA ASP A 69 -12.12 -5.42 27.15
C ASP A 69 -12.75 -4.64 28.32
N ILE A 70 -13.25 -3.43 28.07
CA ILE A 70 -13.91 -2.60 29.08
C ILE A 70 -15.41 -2.94 29.12
N PRO A 71 -16.00 -3.22 30.30
CA PRO A 71 -17.43 -3.47 30.43
C PRO A 71 -18.28 -2.31 29.88
N GLU A 72 -19.39 -2.64 29.23
CA GLU A 72 -20.27 -1.67 28.57
C GLU A 72 -20.81 -0.62 29.56
N GLU A 73 -21.08 -1.01 30.80
CA GLU A 73 -21.58 -0.12 31.85
C GLU A 73 -20.56 0.95 32.24
N GLU A 74 -19.26 0.64 32.12
CA GLU A 74 -18.16 1.58 32.36
C GLU A 74 -17.99 2.53 31.17
N LEU A 75 -18.13 2.03 29.93
CA LEU A 75 -18.05 2.82 28.70
C LEU A 75 -19.19 3.84 28.56
N MET A 76 -20.39 3.47 29.04
CA MET A 76 -21.59 4.30 28.92
C MET A 76 -21.76 5.29 30.08
N ARG A 77 -20.84 5.30 31.07
CA ARG A 77 -20.91 6.20 32.21
C ARG A 77 -20.71 7.66 31.77
N GLY A 78 -21.71 8.51 32.03
CA GLY A 78 -21.70 9.93 31.64
C GLY A 78 -22.28 10.21 30.25
N PHE A 79 -22.73 9.18 29.53
CA PHE A 79 -23.45 9.36 28.27
C PHE A 79 -24.89 9.85 28.53
N GLY A 80 -25.21 11.06 28.09
CA GLY A 80 -26.57 11.62 28.16
C GLY A 80 -26.86 12.55 29.35
N GLU A 81 -25.86 12.90 30.17
CA GLU A 81 -25.99 13.98 31.15
C GLU A 81 -25.66 15.33 30.47
N GLN A 82 -26.66 16.20 30.32
CA GLN A 82 -26.55 17.60 29.89
C GLN A 82 -27.21 18.52 30.90
#